data_AF-A0A524Q0F8-F1
#
_entry.id   AF-A0A524Q0F8-F1
#
_cell.length_a   1.000
_cell.length_b   1.000
_cell.length_c   1.000
_cell.angle_alpha   90.00
_cell.angle_beta   90.00
_cell.angle_gamma   90.00
#
_symmetry.space_group_name_H-M   'P 1'
#
loop_
_entity.id
_entity.type
_entity.pdbx_description
1 polymer ?
#
loop_
_entity_poly.entity_id
_entity_poly.type
_entity_poly.pdbx_seq_one_letter_code
_entity_poly.pdbx_strand_id
1 'polypeptide(L)'
;MQPGKFMNFKRFLALGVFIISACIVHASDAPKELTLNECITIALINNPSILVAGEDMKKSLAEYRVARAQRLPFISFDAKSQQYPKTTDITALYYPFPQNFLVSQYMADQARSDNPLSDYYNLGISFGITAGISLYNEKKSRMQKTAKTAITMTKLNSRKTIADTILSVKQAYYSYTMAREYVVMREELLKSNEDRLKITRILYKNAQRPILDLSKAEYEFGDSQLELEKARNKERAARVELFRVMGVKDPGEEVVLKEYDLPGELRYSLEELNRH
;
A
#
# COMPACT_ATOMS: atom_id res chain seq x y z
N MET A 1 -65.14 -0.86 -23.88
CA MET A 1 -65.53 -1.91 -22.91
C MET A 1 -64.38 -2.06 -21.92
N GLN A 2 -64.70 -2.13 -20.63
CA GLN A 2 -63.88 -1.76 -19.46
C GLN A 2 -62.48 -2.40 -19.35
N PRO A 3 -61.48 -1.69 -18.78
CA PRO A 3 -60.25 -2.29 -18.26
C PRO A 3 -60.46 -2.82 -16.82
N GLY A 4 -60.20 -4.11 -16.62
CA GLY A 4 -60.29 -4.79 -15.33
C GLY A 4 -59.09 -4.50 -14.44
N LYS A 5 -59.38 -3.87 -13.29
CA LYS A 5 -58.50 -3.74 -12.11
C LYS A 5 -57.95 -5.10 -11.70
N PHE A 6 -56.63 -5.22 -11.62
CA PHE A 6 -56.00 -6.06 -10.60
C PHE A 6 -55.05 -5.24 -9.74
N MET A 7 -55.26 -5.40 -8.45
CA MET A 7 -54.95 -4.52 -7.36
C MET A 7 -53.57 -4.87 -6.77
N ASN A 8 -52.68 -3.88 -6.76
CA ASN A 8 -51.59 -3.63 -5.79
C ASN A 8 -51.15 -4.78 -4.86
N PHE A 9 -50.10 -5.52 -5.26
CA PHE A 9 -49.33 -6.43 -4.40
C PHE A 9 -47.95 -5.86 -4.01
N LYS A 10 -47.83 -4.52 -3.91
CA LYS A 10 -46.56 -3.82 -3.59
C LYS A 10 -46.51 -3.19 -2.18
N ARG A 11 -47.33 -3.63 -1.22
CA ARG A 11 -47.46 -2.93 0.09
C ARG A 11 -47.43 -3.79 1.37
N PHE A 12 -46.98 -5.04 1.33
CA PHE A 12 -47.02 -5.92 2.53
C PHE A 12 -45.68 -6.58 2.92
N LEU A 13 -44.54 -5.94 2.62
CA LEU A 13 -43.24 -6.37 3.14
C LEU A 13 -42.39 -5.17 3.62
N ALA A 14 -43.03 -4.23 4.33
CA ALA A 14 -42.41 -3.00 4.85
C ALA A 14 -42.66 -2.80 6.35
N LEU A 15 -42.93 -3.88 7.09
CA LEU A 15 -43.22 -3.87 8.53
C LEU A 15 -42.59 -5.13 9.15
N GLY A 16 -41.26 -5.11 9.34
CA GLY A 16 -40.54 -6.26 9.89
C GLY A 16 -39.03 -6.11 10.12
N VAL A 17 -38.43 -4.93 9.90
CA VAL A 17 -37.00 -4.69 10.19
C VAL A 17 -36.76 -3.32 10.86
N PHE A 18 -37.80 -2.72 11.45
CA PHE A 18 -37.71 -1.45 12.20
C PHE A 18 -37.56 -1.68 13.72
N ILE A 19 -36.85 -2.75 14.12
CA ILE A 19 -36.42 -3.05 15.51
C ILE A 19 -34.91 -3.35 15.53
N ILE A 20 -34.13 -2.62 14.75
CA ILE A 20 -32.69 -2.41 15.01
C ILE A 20 -32.47 -0.90 15.25
N SER A 21 -33.43 -0.31 15.95
CA SER A 21 -33.22 0.95 16.66
C SER A 21 -32.39 0.65 17.91
N ALA A 22 -31.40 1.50 18.16
CA ALA A 22 -30.66 1.64 19.41
C ALA A 22 -29.63 0.55 19.77
N CYS A 23 -28.66 0.34 18.89
CA CYS A 23 -27.27 0.26 19.36
C CYS A 23 -26.52 1.49 18.86
N ILE A 24 -26.91 2.65 19.39
CA ILE A 24 -25.94 3.74 19.60
C ILE A 24 -24.97 3.15 20.62
N VAL A 25 -23.92 2.52 20.10
CA VAL A 25 -22.73 2.19 20.88
C VAL A 25 -22.19 3.54 21.30
N HIS A 26 -22.62 3.98 22.48
CA HIS A 26 -21.82 4.82 23.33
C HIS A 26 -20.58 3.99 23.63
N ALA A 27 -19.59 4.09 22.74
CA ALA A 27 -18.26 3.62 23.03
C ALA A 27 -17.83 4.43 24.23
N SER A 28 -17.76 3.74 25.37
CA SER A 28 -17.30 4.27 26.64
C SER A 28 -16.03 5.07 26.42
N ASP A 29 -16.12 6.36 26.72
CA ASP A 29 -15.05 7.34 26.80
C ASP A 29 -14.22 7.06 28.07
N ALA A 30 -13.66 5.86 28.12
CA ALA A 30 -12.63 5.45 29.07
C ALA A 30 -11.34 5.37 28.25
N PRO A 31 -10.22 5.96 28.70
CA PRO A 31 -8.97 5.92 27.96
C PRO A 31 -8.64 4.46 27.68
N LYS A 32 -8.67 4.09 26.40
CA LYS A 32 -8.44 2.71 25.98
C LYS A 32 -6.99 2.39 26.29
N GLU A 33 -6.77 1.76 27.43
CA GLU A 33 -5.46 1.31 27.87
C GLU A 33 -4.90 0.36 26.82
N LEU A 34 -3.99 0.84 25.99
CA LEU A 34 -3.40 0.06 24.91
C LEU A 34 -2.17 -0.66 25.44
N THR A 35 -2.22 -1.98 25.46
CA THR A 35 -1.07 -2.83 25.77
C THR A 35 -0.20 -3.05 24.53
N LEU A 36 1.08 -3.37 24.71
CA LEU A 36 2.01 -3.63 23.60
C LEU A 36 1.46 -4.69 22.60
N ASN A 37 0.83 -5.75 23.11
CA ASN A 37 0.26 -6.80 22.28
C ASN A 37 -0.93 -6.32 21.44
N GLU A 38 -1.74 -5.40 21.97
CA GLU A 38 -2.83 -4.79 21.22
C GLU A 38 -2.30 -3.84 20.14
N CYS A 39 -1.27 -3.04 20.45
CA CYS A 39 -0.59 -2.22 19.44
C CYS A 39 -0.05 -3.06 18.28
N ILE A 40 0.57 -4.21 18.58
CA ILE A 40 1.05 -5.16 17.57
C ILE A 40 -0.13 -5.70 16.76
N THR A 41 -1.21 -6.12 17.40
CA THR A 41 -2.39 -6.69 16.72
C THR A 41 -3.03 -5.67 15.77
N ILE A 42 -3.19 -4.42 16.23
CA ILE A 42 -3.70 -3.32 15.42
C ILE A 42 -2.78 -3.05 14.23
N ALA A 43 -1.46 -3.01 14.45
CA ALA A 43 -0.48 -2.83 13.38
C ALA A 43 -0.54 -3.97 12.35
N LEU A 44 -0.68 -5.22 12.78
CA LEU A 44 -0.77 -6.37 11.86
C LEU A 44 -2.00 -6.30 10.94
N ILE A 45 -3.07 -5.66 11.39
CA ILE A 45 -4.32 -5.52 10.63
C ILE A 45 -4.27 -4.29 9.71
N ASN A 46 -3.77 -3.16 10.20
CA ASN A 46 -3.92 -1.86 9.55
C ASN A 46 -2.66 -1.32 8.87
N ASN A 47 -1.48 -1.90 9.11
CA ASN A 47 -0.23 -1.34 8.59
C ASN A 47 -0.16 -1.46 7.05
N PRO A 48 0.07 -0.34 6.32
CA PRO A 48 0.15 -0.33 4.85
C PRO A 48 1.22 -1.24 4.27
N SER A 49 2.38 -1.39 4.93
CA SER A 49 3.47 -2.23 4.44
C SER A 49 3.09 -3.71 4.40
N ILE A 50 2.27 -4.18 5.35
CA ILE A 50 1.76 -5.56 5.38
C ILE A 50 0.74 -5.78 4.25
N LEU A 51 -0.13 -4.80 4.02
CA LEU A 51 -1.09 -4.85 2.91
C LEU A 51 -0.37 -4.92 1.55
N VAL A 52 0.65 -4.08 1.35
CA VAL A 52 1.48 -4.12 0.14
C VAL A 52 2.17 -5.48 -0.03
N ALA A 53 2.74 -6.03 1.05
CA ALA A 53 3.35 -7.36 1.01
C ALA A 53 2.36 -8.47 0.62
N GLY A 54 1.09 -8.35 1.05
CA GLY A 54 0.01 -9.25 0.64
C GLY A 54 -0.34 -9.12 -0.86
N GLU A 55 -0.41 -7.90 -1.38
CA GLU A 55 -0.66 -7.66 -2.81
C GLU A 55 0.52 -8.11 -3.69
N ASP A 56 1.76 -7.92 -3.23
CA ASP A 56 2.95 -8.45 -3.92
C ASP A 56 2.93 -9.97 -4.04
N MET A 57 2.42 -10.67 -3.01
CA MET A 57 2.23 -12.12 -3.07
C MET A 57 1.19 -12.51 -4.13
N LYS A 58 0.07 -11.79 -4.21
CA LYS A 58 -0.96 -12.01 -5.25
C LYS A 58 -0.41 -11.75 -6.65
N LYS A 59 0.37 -10.67 -6.81
CA LYS A 59 1.07 -10.34 -8.05
C LYS A 59 2.01 -11.46 -8.49
N SER A 60 2.87 -11.95 -7.59
CA SER A 60 3.79 -13.05 -7.89
C SER A 60 3.05 -14.34 -8.29
N LEU A 61 1.91 -14.63 -7.66
CA LEU A 61 1.05 -15.75 -8.06
C LEU A 61 0.46 -15.57 -9.46
N ALA A 62 0.04 -14.35 -9.82
CA ALA A 62 -0.46 -14.04 -11.15
C ALA A 62 0.64 -14.19 -12.22
N GLU A 63 1.85 -13.69 -11.95
CA GLU A 63 3.02 -13.86 -12.82
C GLU A 63 3.36 -15.34 -13.04
N TYR A 64 3.29 -16.16 -12.00
CA TYR A 64 3.44 -17.61 -12.13
C TYR A 64 2.36 -18.24 -13.01
N ARG A 65 1.10 -17.79 -12.89
CA ARG A 65 0.02 -18.27 -13.77
C ARG A 65 0.26 -17.89 -15.22
N VAL A 66 0.72 -16.67 -15.50
CA VAL A 66 1.10 -16.23 -16.85
C VAL A 66 2.26 -17.07 -17.39
N ALA A 67 3.31 -17.28 -16.57
CA ALA A 67 4.45 -18.11 -16.95
C ALA A 67 4.06 -19.56 -17.24
N ARG A 68 3.12 -20.12 -16.47
CA ARG A 68 2.55 -21.46 -16.69
C ARG A 68 1.69 -21.51 -17.96
N ALA A 69 0.89 -20.47 -18.22
CA ALA A 69 -0.01 -20.40 -19.37
C ALA A 69 0.73 -20.43 -20.71
N GLN A 70 1.96 -19.91 -20.78
CA GLN A 70 2.77 -19.96 -22.01
C GLN A 70 3.12 -21.38 -22.49
N ARG A 71 2.92 -22.40 -21.64
CA ARG A 71 3.09 -23.82 -21.96
C ARG A 71 1.78 -24.52 -22.32
N LEU A 72 0.64 -23.87 -22.12
CA LEU A 72 -0.66 -24.39 -22.51
C LEU A 72 -0.91 -24.10 -24.00
N PRO A 73 -1.83 -24.85 -24.66
CA PRO A 73 -2.30 -24.46 -25.97
C PRO A 73 -2.94 -23.06 -25.91
N PHE A 74 -2.69 -22.25 -26.92
CA PHE A 74 -3.37 -20.97 -27.10
C PHE A 74 -4.31 -21.07 -28.30
N ILE A 75 -5.39 -20.31 -28.25
CA ILE A 75 -6.34 -20.11 -29.35
C ILE A 75 -6.48 -18.60 -29.48
N SER A 76 -6.17 -18.06 -30.66
CA SER A 76 -6.39 -16.66 -31.00
C SER A 76 -7.43 -16.56 -32.11
N PHE A 77 -8.21 -15.48 -32.06
CA PHE A 77 -9.08 -15.05 -33.14
C PHE A 77 -8.58 -13.70 -33.62
N ASP A 78 -8.39 -13.59 -34.92
CA ASP A 78 -7.85 -12.42 -35.57
C ASP A 78 -8.82 -11.97 -36.66
N ALA A 79 -9.21 -10.68 -36.62
CA ALA A 79 -9.95 -10.01 -37.67
C ALA A 79 -9.08 -8.85 -38.19
N LYS A 80 -8.66 -8.93 -39.45
CA LYS A 80 -7.75 -7.97 -40.06
C LYS A 80 -8.37 -7.38 -41.31
N SER A 81 -8.31 -6.06 -41.42
CA SER A 81 -8.55 -5.33 -42.66
C SER A 81 -7.22 -4.81 -43.17
N GLN A 82 -6.91 -5.06 -44.43
CA GLN A 82 -5.70 -4.57 -45.07
C GLN A 82 -6.05 -3.90 -46.40
N GLN A 83 -5.40 -2.77 -46.64
CA GLN A 83 -5.49 -2.01 -47.88
C GLN A 83 -4.12 -2.01 -48.53
N TYR A 84 -4.03 -2.49 -49.77
CA TYR A 84 -2.81 -2.46 -50.55
C TYR A 84 -3.04 -1.66 -51.82
N PRO A 85 -2.16 -0.71 -52.18
CA PRO A 85 -2.26 -0.04 -53.47
C PRO A 85 -2.10 -1.07 -54.59
N LYS A 86 -2.98 -1.04 -55.59
CA LYS A 86 -2.86 -1.85 -56.80
C LYS A 86 -1.70 -1.29 -57.62
N THR A 87 -0.64 -2.07 -57.82
CA THR A 87 0.43 -1.73 -58.75
C THR A 87 -0.02 -2.08 -60.16
N THR A 88 -0.37 -1.06 -60.95
CA THR A 88 -0.80 -1.20 -62.35
C THR A 88 0.36 -1.27 -63.35
N ASP A 89 1.60 -1.13 -62.89
CA ASP A 89 2.79 -1.21 -63.75
C ASP A 89 3.16 -2.68 -64.07
N ILE A 90 2.59 -3.20 -65.15
CA ILE A 90 2.99 -4.47 -65.79
C ILE A 90 4.34 -4.31 -66.53
N THR A 91 4.98 -3.14 -66.48
CA THR A 91 6.18 -2.80 -67.26
C THR A 91 7.50 -3.34 -66.69
N ALA A 92 7.50 -4.03 -65.54
CA ALA A 92 8.73 -4.49 -64.88
C ALA A 92 9.15 -5.95 -65.18
N LEU A 93 8.49 -6.67 -66.10
CA LEU A 93 8.89 -8.01 -66.54
C LEU A 93 8.86 -8.13 -68.07
N TYR A 94 9.57 -7.26 -68.78
CA TYR A 94 9.87 -7.46 -70.19
C TYR A 94 11.02 -8.48 -70.34
N TYR A 95 10.69 -9.76 -70.19
CA TYR A 95 11.48 -10.83 -70.81
C TYR A 95 10.75 -11.20 -72.12
N PRO A 96 11.35 -10.97 -73.30
CA PRO A 96 10.67 -11.17 -74.57
C PRO A 96 10.61 -12.66 -74.89
N PHE A 97 9.53 -13.33 -74.48
CA PHE A 97 9.13 -14.61 -75.08
C PHE A 97 8.13 -14.34 -76.23
N PRO A 98 8.36 -14.86 -77.45
CA PRO A 98 7.72 -14.37 -78.67
C PRO A 98 6.33 -14.98 -78.95
N GLN A 99 5.52 -15.29 -77.94
CA GLN A 99 4.28 -16.05 -78.15
C GLN A 99 2.98 -15.46 -77.58
N ASN A 100 2.99 -14.37 -76.80
CA ASN A 100 1.74 -13.90 -76.14
C ASN A 100 1.46 -12.40 -76.26
N PHE A 101 1.63 -11.82 -77.45
CA PHE A 101 1.26 -10.42 -77.70
C PHE A 101 -0.27 -10.17 -77.78
N LEU A 102 -1.09 -11.22 -77.91
CA LEU A 102 -2.55 -11.08 -78.11
C LEU A 102 -3.41 -11.30 -76.86
N VAL A 103 -2.85 -11.76 -75.74
CA VAL A 103 -3.65 -12.05 -74.52
C VAL A 103 -3.64 -10.89 -73.52
N SER A 104 -2.72 -9.92 -73.67
CA SER A 104 -2.55 -8.81 -72.72
C SER A 104 -3.64 -7.74 -72.81
N GLN A 105 -4.23 -7.51 -74.00
CA GLN A 105 -5.27 -6.47 -74.16
C GLN A 105 -6.68 -6.94 -73.77
N TYR A 106 -7.03 -8.22 -73.95
CA TYR A 106 -8.40 -8.71 -73.67
C TYR A 106 -8.68 -8.97 -72.19
N MET A 107 -7.65 -9.06 -71.33
CA MET A 107 -7.81 -9.24 -69.89
C MET A 107 -7.87 -7.91 -69.11
N ALA A 108 -7.56 -6.78 -69.75
CA ALA A 108 -7.55 -5.46 -69.11
C ALA A 108 -8.95 -4.80 -69.04
N ASP A 109 -9.86 -5.15 -69.95
CA ASP A 109 -11.18 -4.50 -70.05
C ASP A 109 -12.28 -5.14 -69.18
N GLN A 110 -12.09 -6.35 -68.63
CA GLN A 110 -13.13 -7.05 -67.85
C GLN A 110 -13.16 -6.69 -66.36
N ALA A 111 -12.26 -5.84 -65.86
CA ALA A 111 -12.14 -5.53 -64.43
C ALA A 111 -12.45 -4.06 -64.08
N ARG A 112 -13.20 -3.34 -64.94
CA ARG A 112 -13.70 -2.00 -64.60
C ARG A 112 -14.89 -2.11 -63.64
N SER A 113 -14.62 -1.78 -62.39
CA SER A 113 -15.60 -1.63 -61.31
C SER A 113 -15.88 -0.13 -61.14
N ASP A 114 -17.14 0.31 -61.22
CA ASP A 114 -17.57 1.73 -61.20
C ASP A 114 -17.29 2.49 -59.89
N ASN A 115 -16.49 1.92 -58.98
CA ASN A 115 -16.09 2.55 -57.73
C ASN A 115 -14.64 3.08 -57.84
N PRO A 116 -14.40 4.40 -57.82
CA PRO A 116 -13.07 5.00 -58.07
C PRO A 116 -12.01 4.61 -57.03
N LEU A 117 -12.42 4.16 -55.84
CA LEU A 117 -11.51 3.64 -54.81
C LEU A 117 -11.00 2.23 -55.12
N SER A 118 -11.74 1.44 -55.91
CA SER A 118 -11.41 0.05 -56.23
C SER A 118 -10.34 -0.10 -57.32
N ASP A 119 -10.06 0.97 -58.07
CA ASP A 119 -9.05 1.01 -59.13
C ASP A 119 -7.63 1.19 -58.58
N TYR A 120 -7.48 1.94 -57.49
CA TYR A 120 -6.18 2.24 -56.87
C TYR A 120 -5.85 1.34 -55.68
N TYR A 121 -6.84 0.72 -55.05
CA TYR A 121 -6.64 -0.04 -53.81
C TYR A 121 -7.34 -1.40 -53.84
N ASN A 122 -6.63 -2.42 -53.36
CA ASN A 122 -7.21 -3.71 -53.00
C ASN A 122 -7.59 -3.69 -51.52
N LEU A 123 -8.84 -4.00 -51.22
CA LEU A 123 -9.38 -4.05 -49.87
C LEU A 123 -9.64 -5.50 -49.48
N GLY A 124 -8.87 -6.01 -48.51
CA GLY A 124 -9.00 -7.36 -48.01
C GLY A 124 -9.48 -7.37 -46.56
N ILE A 125 -10.59 -8.06 -46.30
CA ILE A 125 -11.04 -8.39 -44.95
C ILE A 125 -10.80 -9.88 -44.73
N SER A 126 -10.09 -10.23 -43.66
CA SER A 126 -9.79 -11.61 -43.32
C SER A 126 -10.13 -11.90 -41.85
N PHE A 127 -10.73 -13.07 -41.63
CA PHE A 127 -11.02 -13.64 -40.33
C PHE A 127 -10.28 -14.97 -40.23
N GLY A 128 -9.59 -15.20 -39.13
CA GLY A 128 -8.86 -16.45 -38.90
C GLY A 128 -8.84 -16.83 -37.44
N ILE A 129 -8.97 -18.13 -37.18
CA ILE A 129 -8.70 -18.71 -35.86
C ILE A 129 -7.36 -19.43 -35.95
N THR A 130 -6.43 -19.09 -35.05
CA THR A 130 -5.14 -19.77 -34.95
C THR A 130 -5.04 -20.48 -33.61
N ALA A 131 -4.71 -21.78 -33.63
CA ALA A 131 -4.43 -22.53 -32.41
C ALA A 131 -3.02 -23.12 -32.49
N GLY A 132 -2.32 -23.13 -31.36
CA GLY A 132 -0.97 -23.66 -31.30
C GLY A 132 -0.59 -24.15 -29.91
N ILE A 133 0.23 -25.20 -29.85
CA ILE A 133 0.80 -25.71 -28.61
C ILE A 133 2.32 -25.84 -28.73
N SER A 134 3.03 -25.41 -27.71
CA SER A 134 4.49 -25.51 -27.65
C SER A 134 4.87 -26.83 -26.97
N LEU A 135 5.33 -27.82 -27.75
CA LEU A 135 5.67 -29.14 -27.23
C LEU A 135 6.89 -29.10 -26.30
N TYR A 136 7.97 -28.46 -26.74
CA TYR A 136 9.19 -28.30 -25.95
C TYR A 136 9.84 -26.92 -26.17
N ASN A 137 10.14 -26.23 -25.07
CA ASN A 137 10.87 -24.96 -25.08
C ASN A 137 11.55 -24.75 -23.71
N GLU A 138 12.88 -24.82 -23.68
CA GLU A 138 13.65 -24.71 -22.44
C GLU A 138 13.50 -23.34 -21.77
N LYS A 139 13.47 -22.26 -22.57
CA LYS A 139 13.29 -20.88 -22.06
C LYS A 139 11.99 -20.75 -21.27
N LYS A 140 10.88 -21.32 -21.78
CA LYS A 140 9.58 -21.32 -21.08
C LYS A 140 9.63 -22.13 -19.77
N SER A 141 10.34 -23.26 -19.76
CA SER A 141 10.54 -24.09 -18.56
C SER A 141 11.34 -23.35 -17.48
N ARG A 142 12.44 -22.68 -17.87
CA ARG A 142 13.25 -21.85 -16.97
C ARG A 142 12.43 -20.69 -16.39
N MET A 143 11.68 -19.99 -17.22
CA MET A 143 10.83 -18.88 -16.78
C MET A 143 9.77 -19.32 -15.76
N GLN A 144 9.14 -20.48 -15.95
CA GLN A 144 8.19 -21.05 -14.98
C GLN A 144 8.88 -21.38 -13.64
N LYS A 145 10.09 -21.95 -13.68
CA LYS A 145 10.88 -22.22 -12.46
C LYS A 145 11.25 -20.93 -11.74
N THR A 146 11.70 -19.91 -12.46
CA THR A 146 12.02 -18.59 -11.90
C THR A 146 10.79 -17.95 -11.25
N ALA A 147 9.63 -17.97 -11.91
CA ALA A 147 8.39 -17.45 -11.33
C ALA A 147 7.96 -18.22 -10.07
N LYS A 148 8.21 -19.54 -10.01
CA LYS A 148 7.99 -20.34 -8.80
C LYS A 148 8.93 -19.93 -7.66
N THR A 149 10.20 -19.71 -7.96
CA THR A 149 11.18 -19.22 -6.97
C THR A 149 10.81 -17.81 -6.48
N ALA A 150 10.29 -16.96 -7.35
CA ALA A 150 9.81 -15.63 -7.00
C ALA A 150 8.67 -15.69 -5.97
N ILE A 151 7.72 -16.62 -6.09
CA ILE A 151 6.67 -16.82 -5.06
C ILE A 151 7.29 -17.12 -3.68
N THR A 152 8.28 -18.01 -3.63
CA THR A 152 8.98 -18.34 -2.38
C THR A 152 9.70 -17.12 -1.81
N MET A 153 10.36 -16.35 -2.67
CA MET A 153 11.04 -15.10 -2.27
C MET A 153 10.05 -14.09 -1.69
N THR A 154 8.93 -13.84 -2.37
CA THR A 154 7.88 -12.92 -1.89
C THR A 154 7.27 -13.40 -0.58
N LYS A 155 7.12 -14.72 -0.38
CA LYS A 155 6.67 -15.27 0.91
C LYS A 155 7.67 -14.99 2.04
N LEU A 156 8.97 -15.10 1.78
CA LEU A 156 10.01 -14.76 2.76
C LEU A 156 10.04 -13.26 3.04
N ASN A 157 9.93 -12.43 2.00
CA ASN A 157 9.85 -10.98 2.15
C ASN A 157 8.63 -10.56 2.97
N SER A 158 7.46 -11.17 2.75
CA SER A 158 6.26 -10.91 3.56
C SER A 158 6.48 -11.25 5.04
N ARG A 159 7.11 -12.39 5.34
CA ARG A 159 7.48 -12.75 6.72
C ARG A 159 8.45 -11.74 7.34
N LYS A 160 9.43 -11.29 6.56
CA LYS A 160 10.36 -10.24 6.99
C LYS A 160 9.64 -8.94 7.28
N THR A 161 8.75 -8.48 6.39
CA THR A 161 7.95 -7.26 6.60
C THR A 161 7.09 -7.36 7.87
N ILE A 162 6.51 -8.53 8.15
CA ILE A 162 5.77 -8.76 9.41
C ILE A 162 6.71 -8.66 10.63
N ALA A 163 7.89 -9.26 10.58
CA ALA A 163 8.85 -9.17 11.68
C ALA A 163 9.36 -7.73 11.89
N ASP A 164 9.68 -7.03 10.80
CA ASP A 164 10.15 -5.65 10.81
C ASP A 164 9.07 -4.71 11.37
N THR A 165 7.81 -4.88 10.97
CA THR A 165 6.70 -4.08 11.51
C THR A 165 6.49 -4.34 13.00
N ILE A 166 6.54 -5.59 13.47
CA ILE A 166 6.47 -5.90 14.91
C ILE A 166 7.61 -5.21 15.67
N LEU A 167 8.84 -5.25 15.13
CA LEU A 167 9.99 -4.58 15.74
C LEU A 167 9.79 -3.06 15.82
N SER A 168 9.34 -2.43 14.73
CA SER A 168 9.07 -1.00 14.68
C SER A 168 7.99 -0.59 15.69
N VAL A 169 6.91 -1.37 15.84
CA VAL A 169 5.85 -1.11 16.83
C VAL A 169 6.44 -1.15 18.24
N LYS A 170 7.25 -2.17 18.56
CA LYS A 170 7.89 -2.29 19.87
C LYS A 170 8.79 -1.09 20.16
N GLN A 171 9.63 -0.70 19.21
CA GLN A 171 10.52 0.45 19.36
C GLN A 171 9.73 1.74 19.60
N ALA A 172 8.69 1.99 18.80
CA ALA A 172 7.84 3.18 18.95
C ALA A 172 7.10 3.19 20.30
N TYR A 173 6.58 2.05 20.74
CA TYR A 173 5.90 1.91 22.03
C TYR A 173 6.80 2.29 23.20
N TYR A 174 8.00 1.72 23.25
CA TYR A 174 8.97 2.03 24.31
C TYR A 174 9.48 3.46 24.22
N SER A 175 9.66 3.99 23.00
CA SER A 175 10.09 5.38 22.80
C SER A 175 9.05 6.38 23.32
N TYR A 176 7.76 6.10 23.08
CA TYR A 176 6.67 6.91 23.60
C TYR A 176 6.56 6.81 25.13
N THR A 177 6.64 5.60 25.68
CA THR A 177 6.62 5.39 27.14
C THR A 177 7.77 6.14 27.82
N MET A 178 8.99 6.03 27.30
CA MET A 178 10.15 6.78 27.82
C MET A 178 9.97 8.29 27.71
N ALA A 179 9.42 8.78 26.59
CA ALA A 179 9.18 10.20 26.40
C ALA A 179 8.14 10.73 27.40
N ARG A 180 7.13 9.93 27.74
CA ARG A 180 6.12 10.26 28.76
C ARG A 180 6.73 10.36 30.15
N GLU A 181 7.51 9.36 30.56
CA GLU A 181 8.22 9.40 31.86
C GLU A 181 9.21 10.56 31.94
N TYR A 182 9.86 10.91 30.81
CA TYR A 182 10.75 12.06 30.72
C TYR A 182 10.02 13.40 30.91
N VAL A 183 8.75 13.51 30.47
CA VAL A 183 7.91 14.69 30.75
C VAL A 183 7.65 14.79 32.26
N VAL A 184 7.23 13.69 32.91
CA VAL A 184 6.98 13.65 34.36
C VAL A 184 8.22 14.10 35.15
N MET A 185 9.39 13.56 34.81
CA MET A 185 10.66 13.95 35.41
C MET A 185 10.97 15.45 35.22
N ARG A 186 10.65 16.03 34.06
CA ARG A 186 10.86 17.47 33.79
C ARG A 186 9.87 18.36 34.53
N GLU A 187 8.65 17.90 34.76
CA GLU A 187 7.65 18.59 35.59
C GLU A 187 8.11 18.67 37.05
N GLU A 188 8.66 17.58 37.60
CA GLU A 188 9.25 17.58 38.94
C GLU A 188 10.44 18.53 39.06
N LEU A 189 11.32 18.54 38.05
CA LEU A 189 12.50 19.42 38.01
C LEU A 189 12.10 20.90 37.91
N LEU A 190 11.08 21.22 37.12
CA LEU A 190 10.51 22.57 37.06
C LEU A 190 10.00 23.01 38.44
N LYS A 191 9.23 22.15 39.13
CA LYS A 191 8.71 22.43 40.46
C LYS A 191 9.84 22.66 41.49
N SER A 192 10.88 21.84 41.46
CA SER A 192 12.06 22.00 42.31
C SER A 192 12.78 23.34 42.06
N ASN A 193 12.95 23.73 40.80
CA ASN A 193 13.58 25.01 40.44
C ASN A 193 12.69 26.21 40.82
N GLU A 194 11.37 26.07 40.72
CA GLU A 194 10.41 27.08 41.17
C GLU A 194 10.54 27.34 42.67
N ASP A 195 10.62 26.28 43.49
CA ASP A 195 10.78 26.41 44.93
C ASP A 195 12.14 27.00 45.32
N ARG A 196 13.21 26.63 44.60
CA ARG A 196 14.53 27.25 44.77
C ARG A 196 14.52 28.74 44.42
N LEU A 197 13.79 29.13 43.38
CA LEU A 197 13.62 30.53 43.00
C LEU A 197 12.84 31.30 44.09
N LYS A 198 11.77 30.73 44.64
CA LYS A 198 11.01 31.33 45.75
C LYS A 198 11.89 31.61 46.96
N ILE A 199 12.66 30.61 47.42
CA ILE A 199 13.56 30.75 48.57
C ILE A 199 14.64 31.82 48.29
N THR A 200 15.32 31.74 47.14
CA THR A 200 16.39 32.67 46.77
C THR A 200 15.88 34.11 46.69
N ARG A 201 14.67 34.31 46.16
CA ARG A 201 14.03 35.63 46.10
C ARG A 201 13.73 36.22 47.49
N ILE A 202 13.32 35.39 48.44
CA ILE A 202 13.11 35.83 49.84
C ILE A 202 14.45 36.22 50.48
N LEU A 203 15.48 35.39 50.33
CA LEU A 203 16.82 35.66 50.91
C LEU A 203 17.47 36.91 50.31
N TYR A 204 17.30 37.15 49.01
CA TYR A 204 17.75 38.38 48.35
C TYR A 204 17.06 39.62 48.91
N LYS A 205 15.72 39.57 49.10
CA LYS A 205 14.96 40.68 49.73
C LYS A 205 15.43 41.00 51.14
N ASN A 206 15.90 39.98 51.86
CA ASN A 206 16.47 40.13 53.20
C ASN A 206 17.98 40.47 53.18
N ALA A 207 18.55 40.80 52.01
CA ALA A 207 19.98 41.07 51.79
C ALA A 207 20.94 39.93 52.20
N GLN A 208 20.44 38.70 52.32
CA GLN A 208 21.23 37.52 52.70
C GLN A 208 21.87 36.79 51.49
N ARG A 209 21.44 37.13 50.27
CA ARG A 209 21.96 36.55 49.01
C ARG A 209 22.25 37.66 47.99
N PRO A 210 23.31 37.55 47.17
CA PRO A 210 23.59 38.51 46.10
C PRO A 210 22.54 38.49 44.98
N ILE A 211 22.42 39.60 44.24
CA ILE A 211 21.58 39.66 43.02
C ILE A 211 21.97 38.61 41.97
N LEU A 212 23.26 38.28 41.88
CA LEU A 212 23.75 37.25 40.97
C LEU A 212 23.13 35.87 41.25
N ASP A 213 22.96 35.50 42.52
CA ASP A 213 22.33 34.23 42.91
C ASP A 213 20.85 34.21 42.51
N LEU A 214 20.16 35.36 42.62
CA LEU A 214 18.78 35.51 42.15
C LEU A 214 18.68 35.37 40.62
N SER A 215 19.52 36.08 39.87
CA SER A 215 19.54 35.99 38.40
C SER A 215 19.84 34.56 37.92
N LYS A 216 20.73 33.84 38.62
CA LYS A 216 21.01 32.43 38.33
C LYS A 216 19.78 31.55 38.57
N ALA A 217 19.08 31.73 39.69
CA ALA A 217 17.87 30.97 39.98
C ALA A 217 16.72 31.27 38.99
N GLU A 218 16.59 32.52 38.54
CA GLU A 218 15.61 32.91 37.51
C GLU A 218 15.93 32.28 36.16
N TYR A 219 17.22 32.25 35.77
CA TYR A 219 17.68 31.57 34.57
C TYR A 219 17.39 30.06 34.62
N GLU A 220 17.76 29.38 35.72
CA GLU A 220 17.53 27.93 35.87
C GLU A 220 16.03 27.57 35.84
N PHE A 221 15.17 28.42 36.40
CA PHE A 221 13.72 28.26 36.29
C PHE A 221 13.24 28.42 34.83
N GLY A 222 13.66 29.47 34.14
CA GLY A 222 13.33 29.68 32.73
C GLY A 222 13.83 28.57 31.81
N ASP A 223 15.04 28.07 32.05
CA ASP A 223 15.61 26.93 31.32
C ASP A 223 14.79 25.65 31.56
N SER A 224 14.38 25.39 32.81
CA SER A 224 13.53 24.22 33.10
C SER A 224 12.15 24.28 32.45
N GLN A 225 11.56 25.47 32.29
CA GLN A 225 10.31 25.64 31.53
C GLN A 225 10.51 25.29 30.05
N LEU A 226 11.59 25.80 29.45
CA LEU A 226 11.94 25.50 28.06
C LEU A 226 12.17 24.00 27.85
N GLU A 227 12.89 23.34 28.76
CA GLU A 227 13.16 21.91 28.68
C GLU A 227 11.91 21.05 28.88
N LEU A 228 10.95 21.47 29.70
CA LEU A 228 9.65 20.82 29.83
C LEU A 228 8.86 20.91 28.51
N GLU A 229 8.79 22.09 27.89
CA GLU A 229 8.10 22.24 26.60
C GLU A 229 8.76 21.43 25.48
N LYS A 230 10.10 21.35 25.45
CA LYS A 230 10.82 20.44 24.55
C LYS A 230 10.49 18.97 24.84
N ALA A 231 10.38 18.58 26.11
CA ALA A 231 10.01 17.21 26.49
C ALA A 231 8.59 16.87 26.01
N ARG A 232 7.62 17.77 26.19
CA ARG A 232 6.24 17.63 25.69
C ARG A 232 6.19 17.53 24.17
N ASN A 233 7.01 18.30 23.46
CA ASN A 233 7.13 18.19 22.00
C ASN A 233 7.65 16.81 21.57
N LYS A 234 8.63 16.26 22.28
CA LYS A 234 9.18 14.92 22.02
C LYS A 234 8.16 13.82 22.31
N GLU A 235 7.41 13.93 23.40
CA GLU A 235 6.31 13.01 23.73
C GLU A 235 5.26 12.99 22.61
N ARG A 236 4.80 14.17 22.16
CA ARG A 236 3.86 14.28 21.05
C ARG A 236 4.40 13.67 19.76
N ALA A 237 5.67 13.91 19.44
CA ALA A 237 6.32 13.33 18.27
C ALA A 237 6.38 11.80 18.35
N ALA A 238 6.77 11.24 19.51
CA ALA A 238 6.82 9.80 19.73
C ALA A 238 5.42 9.16 19.66
N ARG A 239 4.39 9.88 20.11
CA ARG A 239 2.99 9.46 20.02
C ARG A 239 2.53 9.33 18.57
N VAL A 240 2.76 10.36 17.77
CA VAL A 240 2.43 10.37 16.34
C VAL A 240 3.16 9.25 15.60
N GLU A 241 4.43 9.01 15.95
CA GLU A 241 5.21 7.92 15.36
C GLU A 241 4.62 6.54 15.70
N LEU A 242 4.18 6.32 16.94
CA LEU A 242 3.50 5.09 17.33
C LEU A 242 2.22 4.86 16.49
N PHE A 243 1.37 5.87 16.35
CA PHE A 243 0.17 5.78 15.51
C PHE A 243 0.48 5.53 14.04
N ARG A 244 1.52 6.20 13.52
CA ARG A 244 2.00 6.02 12.14
C ARG A 244 2.41 4.57 11.89
N VAL A 245 3.18 3.97 12.80
CA VAL A 245 3.63 2.57 12.68
C VAL A 245 2.47 1.58 12.88
N MET A 246 1.49 1.90 13.73
CA MET A 246 0.25 1.11 13.85
C MET A 246 -0.67 1.20 12.62
N GLY A 247 -0.42 2.16 11.71
CA GLY A 247 -1.27 2.37 10.54
C GLY A 247 -2.64 2.96 10.87
N VAL A 248 -2.77 3.63 12.01
CA VAL A 248 -4.01 4.27 12.46
C VAL A 248 -3.83 5.79 12.43
N LYS A 249 -4.89 6.53 12.08
CA LYS A 249 -4.87 8.00 12.20
C LYS A 249 -4.86 8.37 13.67
N ASP A 250 -4.01 9.33 14.06
CA ASP A 250 -3.98 9.85 15.43
C ASP A 250 -5.37 10.40 15.78
N PRO A 251 -6.08 9.84 16.78
CA PRO A 251 -7.40 10.31 17.18
C PRO A 251 -7.33 11.70 17.87
N GLY A 252 -6.15 12.18 18.25
CA GLY A 252 -5.99 13.46 18.95
C GLY A 252 -6.31 13.40 20.45
N GLU A 253 -6.84 12.27 20.93
CA GLU A 253 -7.14 11.98 22.33
C GLU A 253 -5.93 11.33 23.04
N GLU A 254 -5.85 11.52 24.36
CA GLU A 254 -4.78 11.04 25.21
C GLU A 254 -4.89 9.52 25.40
N VAL A 255 -4.08 8.75 24.67
CA VAL A 255 -4.02 7.30 24.82
C VAL A 255 -3.12 6.97 26.01
N VAL A 256 -3.74 6.51 27.10
CA VAL A 256 -3.03 5.96 28.24
C VAL A 256 -2.47 4.60 27.83
N LEU A 257 -1.15 4.47 27.74
CA LEU A 257 -0.51 3.15 27.61
C LEU A 257 -0.33 2.53 28.99
N LYS A 258 -0.66 1.25 29.10
CA LYS A 258 -0.43 0.47 30.31
C LYS A 258 1.05 0.15 30.45
N GLU A 259 1.60 0.37 31.64
CA GLU A 259 2.99 0.05 31.95
C GLU A 259 3.23 -1.45 31.72
N TYR A 260 4.22 -1.77 30.87
CA TYR A 260 4.67 -3.14 30.68
C TYR A 260 5.91 -3.29 31.55
N ASP A 261 5.83 -4.11 32.61
CA ASP A 261 7.00 -4.58 33.33
C ASP A 261 8.00 -5.13 32.31
N LEU A 262 9.23 -4.58 32.29
CA LEU A 262 10.29 -5.03 31.39
C LEU A 262 10.28 -6.56 31.34
N PRO A 263 10.33 -7.19 30.16
CA PRO A 263 10.38 -8.64 30.10
C PRO A 263 11.63 -9.06 30.85
N GLY A 264 11.42 -9.75 31.98
CA GLY A 264 12.49 -10.27 32.82
C GLY A 264 13.49 -11.03 31.97
N GLU A 265 14.76 -10.63 32.13
CA GLU A 265 16.00 -11.19 31.61
C GLU A 265 16.00 -11.63 30.12
N LEU A 266 16.99 -11.14 29.37
CA LEU A 266 17.32 -11.64 28.03
C LEU A 266 17.46 -13.17 28.10
N ARG A 267 16.49 -13.91 27.54
CA ARG A 267 16.45 -15.38 27.57
C ARG A 267 17.68 -16.06 26.93
N TYR A 268 18.48 -15.32 26.17
CA TYR A 268 19.67 -15.84 25.49
C TYR A 268 20.82 -14.84 25.61
N SER A 269 21.98 -15.32 26.04
CA SER A 269 23.22 -14.54 26.02
C SER A 269 23.80 -14.47 24.61
N LEU A 270 24.62 -13.45 24.32
CA LEU A 270 25.34 -13.29 23.05
C LEU A 270 26.16 -14.55 22.66
N GLU A 271 26.59 -15.34 23.64
CA GLU A 271 27.34 -16.60 23.46
C GLU A 271 26.46 -17.76 23.00
N GLU A 272 25.15 -17.74 23.27
CA GLU A 272 24.21 -18.77 22.80
C GLU A 272 23.76 -18.52 21.36
N LEU A 273 23.70 -17.25 20.93
CA LEU A 273 23.37 -16.86 19.56
C LEU A 273 24.50 -17.12 18.55
N ASN A 274 25.74 -17.18 19.02
CA ASN A 274 26.93 -17.43 18.18
C ASN A 274 27.29 -18.92 18.04
N ARG A 275 26.50 -19.84 18.63
CA ARG A 275 26.63 -21.29 18.39
C ARG A 275 25.71 -21.72 17.23
N HIS A 276 26.12 -21.38 16.01
CA HIS A 276 25.60 -22.00 14.78
C HIS A 276 26.74 -22.32 13.82
#